data_AF-A0A3C1P766-F1
#
_entry.id   AF-A0A3C1P766-F1
#
_cell.length_a   1.000
_cell.length_b   1.000
_cell.length_c   1.000
_cell.angle_alpha   90.00
_cell.angle_beta   90.00
_cell.angle_gamma   90.00
#
_symmetry.space_group_name_H-M   'P 1'
#
loop_
_entity.id
_entity.type
_entity.pdbx_description
1 polymer ?
#
loop_
_entity_poly.entity_id
_entity_poly.type
_entity_poly.pdbx_seq_one_letter_code
_entity_poly.pdbx_strand_id
1 'polypeptide(L)'
;MCWQALAEWYSQFPQKKTLEKPLVEFMAQTAKTLPDIRQFTQFLEEGLSSQMIRENRLVKAWKSAVQDYTRQIRILMREKILDPEEWQQFGEVLEGLDEAKYNGVLELAGDCYYRAKNLRRAVRCWQESGGNQKREYHLAQAELSGFPEGLPYLEKALDFERIIVEWEKSGKSGNQQWIKHLDCLGRALEKQNRLRDWIDYLIRIRHWIDAIAAIEKCGKLEAILFRFQLVRQISRSNLTPEQARDFRGRYLALIEKALSVSNWQQKLAMVEVGVALEKIGELVPTLKFYERFINSNEPPLRRFAQERWLATKLKQKEYALVAEPIRAQEIQQDITRKANDWKINPATLNYDPPRLDLIENPELLRLHPTGISQAVTDPTDDTVQGLPPGTKIRLLGPEADGFSFQIGHIQIKRAKRNNSLWVLLTDIYSSKALQIDVDGKQGKVKIGELVLEVADGHQLSFNSMTGDYRGTVFYRDEKPRVELHIRGISSIISL
;
A
#
# COMPACT_ATOMS: atom_id res chain seq x y z
N MET A 1 -23.32 3.51 64.87
CA MET A 1 -22.27 3.43 65.91
C MET A 1 -21.00 4.03 65.35
N CYS A 2 -20.31 4.86 66.13
CA CYS A 2 -19.02 5.46 65.74
C CYS A 2 -17.90 4.42 65.97
N TRP A 3 -17.09 4.14 64.94
CA TRP A 3 -15.97 3.18 65.03
C TRP A 3 -14.97 3.53 66.14
N GLN A 4 -14.79 4.83 66.41
CA GLN A 4 -13.93 5.32 67.49
C GLN A 4 -14.46 4.92 68.87
N ALA A 5 -15.76 5.09 69.12
CA ALA A 5 -16.38 4.68 70.38
C ALA A 5 -16.32 3.15 70.59
N LEU A 6 -16.39 2.37 69.51
CA LEU A 6 -16.19 0.91 69.58
C LEU A 6 -14.72 0.55 69.87
N ALA A 7 -13.75 1.25 69.27
CA ALA A 7 -12.34 1.04 69.53
C ALA A 7 -11.98 1.36 71.00
N GLU A 8 -12.50 2.47 71.53
CA GLU A 8 -12.37 2.84 72.94
C GLU A 8 -12.97 1.76 73.86
N TRP A 9 -14.12 1.20 73.50
CA TRP A 9 -14.72 0.10 74.26
C TRP A 9 -13.85 -1.18 74.25
N TYR A 10 -13.29 -1.57 73.11
CA TYR A 10 -12.39 -2.73 73.02
C TYR A 10 -11.07 -2.51 73.78
N SER A 11 -10.62 -1.26 73.92
CA SER A 11 -9.44 -0.92 74.73
C SER A 11 -9.69 -1.13 76.24
N GLN A 12 -10.92 -0.89 76.69
CA GLN A 12 -11.33 -1.07 78.09
C GLN A 12 -11.68 -2.54 78.43
N PHE A 13 -12.10 -3.33 77.44
CA PHE A 13 -12.52 -4.73 77.62
C PHE A 13 -11.81 -5.70 76.65
N PRO A 14 -10.47 -5.86 76.75
CA PRO A 14 -9.68 -6.61 75.76
C PRO A 14 -10.01 -8.11 75.66
N GLN A 15 -10.70 -8.68 76.66
CA GLN A 15 -11.07 -10.10 76.70
C GLN A 15 -12.38 -10.44 75.97
N LYS A 16 -13.17 -9.44 75.54
CA LYS A 16 -14.46 -9.67 74.87
C LYS A 16 -14.30 -9.57 73.34
N LYS A 17 -14.91 -10.53 72.61
CA LYS A 17 -14.99 -10.57 71.13
C LYS A 17 -13.66 -10.29 70.40
N THR A 18 -12.64 -11.11 70.69
CA THR A 18 -11.29 -11.02 70.10
C THR A 18 -11.27 -10.96 68.57
N LEU A 19 -12.22 -11.63 67.92
CA LEU A 19 -12.32 -11.73 66.46
C LEU A 19 -12.68 -10.43 65.74
N GLU A 20 -13.44 -9.51 66.37
CA GLU A 20 -13.88 -8.25 65.73
C GLU A 20 -12.90 -7.09 66.00
N LYS A 21 -11.95 -7.26 66.92
CA LYS A 21 -11.04 -6.21 67.37
C LYS A 21 -10.17 -5.62 66.24
N PRO A 22 -9.48 -6.42 65.39
CA PRO A 22 -8.67 -5.87 64.30
C PRO A 22 -9.49 -5.09 63.26
N LEU A 23 -10.74 -5.49 63.05
CA LEU A 23 -11.68 -4.79 62.16
C LEU A 23 -12.04 -3.40 62.70
N VAL A 24 -12.32 -3.31 64.00
CA VAL A 24 -12.67 -2.04 64.65
C VAL A 24 -11.46 -1.11 64.70
N GLU A 25 -10.27 -1.63 65.03
CA GLU A 25 -9.02 -0.86 65.04
C GLU A 25 -8.72 -0.27 63.66
N PHE A 26 -8.80 -1.08 62.60
CA PHE A 26 -8.62 -0.61 61.23
C PHE A 26 -9.63 0.46 60.84
N MET A 27 -10.92 0.28 61.18
CA MET A 27 -11.97 1.23 60.80
C MET A 27 -11.96 2.53 61.63
N ALA A 28 -11.42 2.51 62.86
CA ALA A 28 -11.34 3.68 63.73
C ALA A 28 -10.21 4.66 63.36
N GLN A 29 -9.20 4.20 62.62
CA GLN A 29 -8.09 5.03 62.16
C GLN A 29 -8.54 6.04 61.09
N THR A 30 -8.27 7.32 61.33
CA THR A 30 -8.61 8.44 60.45
C THR A 30 -7.69 8.54 59.23
N ALA A 31 -6.40 8.22 59.39
CA ALA A 31 -5.43 8.09 58.31
C ALA A 31 -4.75 6.72 58.42
N LYS A 32 -4.84 5.92 57.35
CA LYS A 32 -4.30 4.57 57.34
C LYS A 32 -2.90 4.59 56.76
N THR A 33 -1.93 4.16 57.56
CA THR A 33 -0.53 4.04 57.13
C THR A 33 -0.30 2.68 56.47
N LEU A 34 0.84 2.51 55.80
CA LEU A 34 1.19 1.22 55.19
C LEU A 34 1.29 0.08 56.24
N PRO A 35 1.91 0.28 57.42
CA PRO A 35 1.85 -0.69 58.51
C PRO A 35 0.43 -1.12 58.89
N ASP A 36 -0.51 -0.18 59.00
CA ASP A 36 -1.91 -0.49 59.34
C ASP A 36 -2.56 -1.38 58.28
N ILE A 37 -2.29 -1.08 57.01
CA ILE A 37 -2.80 -1.86 55.88
C ILE A 37 -2.18 -3.27 55.89
N ARG A 38 -0.86 -3.41 56.13
CA ARG A 38 -0.17 -4.71 56.23
C ARG A 38 -0.73 -5.56 57.36
N GLN A 39 -0.93 -4.97 58.54
CA GLN A 39 -1.51 -5.67 59.68
C GLN A 39 -2.93 -6.14 59.36
N PHE A 40 -3.74 -5.30 58.71
CA PHE A 40 -5.08 -5.70 58.29
C PHE A 40 -5.08 -6.75 57.18
N THR A 41 -4.12 -6.74 56.26
CA THR A 41 -3.90 -7.80 55.27
C THR A 41 -3.67 -9.15 55.93
N GLN A 42 -2.76 -9.22 56.91
CA GLN A 42 -2.48 -10.45 57.66
C GLN A 42 -3.73 -10.98 58.38
N PHE A 43 -4.48 -10.08 59.02
CA PHE A 43 -5.75 -10.44 59.66
C PHE A 43 -6.77 -11.03 58.67
N LEU A 44 -6.90 -10.44 57.48
CA LEU A 44 -7.80 -10.95 56.45
C LEU A 44 -7.33 -12.31 55.90
N GLU A 45 -6.02 -12.51 55.75
CA GLU A 45 -5.43 -13.77 55.33
C GLU A 45 -5.75 -14.90 56.31
N GLU A 46 -5.48 -14.71 57.61
CA GLU A 46 -5.83 -15.66 58.67
C GLU A 46 -7.35 -15.92 58.73
N GLY A 47 -8.16 -14.87 58.54
CA GLY A 47 -9.62 -14.94 58.48
C GLY A 47 -10.14 -15.74 57.28
N LEU A 48 -9.43 -15.73 56.15
CA LEU A 48 -9.75 -16.53 54.96
C LEU A 48 -9.42 -18.01 55.21
N SER A 49 -8.26 -18.30 55.81
CA SER A 49 -7.86 -19.67 56.17
C SER A 49 -8.82 -20.32 57.18
N SER A 50 -9.36 -19.54 58.11
CA SER A 50 -10.29 -19.99 59.16
C SER A 50 -11.78 -19.97 58.76
N GLN A 51 -12.11 -19.67 57.50
CA GLN A 51 -13.48 -19.49 56.96
C GLN A 51 -14.31 -18.35 57.57
N MET A 52 -13.81 -17.65 58.59
CA MET A 52 -14.47 -16.54 59.28
C MET A 52 -15.00 -15.47 58.31
N ILE A 53 -14.22 -15.13 57.29
CA ILE A 53 -14.56 -14.11 56.30
C ILE A 53 -15.78 -14.51 55.45
N ARG A 54 -15.92 -15.81 55.16
CA ARG A 54 -17.04 -16.37 54.37
C ARG A 54 -18.34 -16.33 55.16
N GLU A 55 -18.28 -16.66 56.44
CA GLU A 55 -19.44 -16.64 57.35
C GLU A 55 -19.99 -15.22 57.56
N ASN A 56 -19.09 -14.24 57.62
CA ASN A 56 -19.45 -12.85 57.91
C ASN A 56 -19.77 -11.99 56.68
N ARG A 57 -19.81 -12.58 55.47
CA ARG A 57 -20.00 -11.84 54.20
C ARG A 57 -21.27 -11.00 54.11
N LEU A 58 -22.33 -11.34 54.85
CA LEU A 58 -23.59 -10.60 54.85
C LEU A 58 -23.61 -9.46 55.88
N VAL A 59 -22.65 -9.42 56.80
CA VAL A 59 -22.58 -8.43 57.85
C VAL A 59 -22.09 -7.10 57.29
N LYS A 60 -22.84 -6.02 57.51
CA LYS A 60 -22.54 -4.68 56.96
C LYS A 60 -21.17 -4.15 57.39
N ALA A 61 -20.78 -4.40 58.63
CA ALA A 61 -19.48 -4.00 59.18
C ALA A 61 -18.31 -4.56 58.35
N TRP A 62 -18.37 -5.85 58.03
CA TRP A 62 -17.36 -6.54 57.22
C TRP A 62 -17.30 -6.03 55.78
N LYS A 63 -18.46 -5.83 55.15
CA LYS A 63 -18.51 -5.21 53.82
C LYS A 63 -17.88 -3.81 53.82
N SER A 64 -18.17 -3.00 54.83
CA SER A 64 -17.60 -1.66 54.96
C SER A 64 -16.09 -1.69 55.17
N ALA A 65 -15.57 -2.64 55.96
CA ALA A 65 -14.14 -2.79 56.20
C ALA A 65 -13.39 -3.23 54.95
N VAL A 66 -13.92 -4.22 54.20
CA VAL A 66 -13.35 -4.66 52.92
C VAL A 66 -13.39 -3.54 51.87
N GLN A 67 -14.46 -2.73 51.83
CA GLN A 67 -14.54 -1.56 50.96
C GLN A 67 -13.53 -0.47 51.33
N ASP A 68 -13.26 -0.26 52.62
CA ASP A 68 -12.22 0.68 53.07
C ASP A 68 -10.83 0.16 52.70
N TYR A 69 -10.55 -1.12 52.96
CA TYR A 69 -9.30 -1.78 52.60
C TYR A 69 -9.00 -1.73 51.10
N THR A 70 -9.95 -2.09 50.24
CA THR A 70 -9.78 -2.01 48.78
C THR A 70 -9.53 -0.57 48.30
N ARG A 71 -10.16 0.42 48.94
CA ARG A 71 -9.89 1.83 48.66
C ARG A 71 -8.46 2.23 49.07
N GLN A 72 -7.98 1.76 50.22
CA GLN A 72 -6.59 2.03 50.63
C GLN A 72 -5.57 1.40 49.67
N ILE A 73 -5.81 0.17 49.21
CA ILE A 73 -4.94 -0.47 48.20
C ILE A 73 -4.89 0.38 46.91
N ARG A 74 -6.05 0.89 46.45
CA ARG A 74 -6.09 1.78 45.28
C ARG A 74 -5.30 3.08 45.48
N ILE A 75 -5.29 3.62 46.70
CA ILE A 75 -4.49 4.81 47.06
C ILE A 75 -3.00 4.45 47.03
N LEU A 76 -2.60 3.35 47.69
CA LEU A 76 -1.21 2.85 47.66
C LEU A 76 -0.70 2.64 46.24
N MET A 77 -1.53 2.14 45.35
CA MET A 77 -1.17 1.95 43.94
C MET A 77 -0.76 3.25 43.25
N ARG A 78 -1.37 4.39 43.62
CA ARG A 78 -1.06 5.68 42.99
C ARG A 78 0.16 6.35 43.60
N GLU A 79 0.34 6.18 44.90
CA GLU A 79 1.25 7.02 45.69
C GLU A 79 2.58 6.33 46.05
N LYS A 80 2.63 5.00 46.06
CA LYS A 80 3.77 4.25 46.57
C LYS A 80 4.26 3.17 45.61
N ILE A 81 5.58 3.05 45.56
CA ILE A 81 6.26 1.89 44.99
C ILE A 81 6.52 0.94 46.15
N LEU A 82 5.88 -0.23 46.11
CA LEU A 82 6.02 -1.29 47.11
C LEU A 82 6.72 -2.49 46.48
N ASP A 83 7.24 -3.38 47.32
CA ASP A 83 7.91 -4.58 46.86
C ASP A 83 6.93 -5.54 46.16
N PRO A 84 7.38 -6.32 45.14
CA PRO A 84 6.53 -7.27 44.43
C PRO A 84 5.84 -8.28 45.35
N GLU A 85 6.48 -8.70 46.43
CA GLU A 85 5.92 -9.64 47.42
C GLU A 85 4.72 -9.04 48.17
N GLU A 86 4.75 -7.75 48.48
CA GLU A 86 3.62 -7.08 49.13
C GLU A 86 2.40 -7.00 48.20
N TRP A 87 2.65 -6.68 46.92
CA TRP A 87 1.59 -6.71 45.91
C TRP A 87 1.04 -8.12 45.71
N GLN A 88 1.89 -9.15 45.78
CA GLN A 88 1.45 -10.54 45.71
C GLN A 88 0.49 -10.87 46.87
N GLN A 89 0.86 -10.52 48.10
CA GLN A 89 0.02 -10.73 49.30
C GLN A 89 -1.31 -9.99 49.22
N PHE A 90 -1.31 -8.71 48.80
CA PHE A 90 -2.55 -7.97 48.61
C PHE A 90 -3.44 -8.62 47.55
N GLY A 91 -2.85 -9.10 46.45
CA GLY A 91 -3.56 -9.83 45.41
C GLY A 91 -4.22 -11.11 45.92
N GLU A 92 -3.50 -11.89 46.73
CA GLU A 92 -3.99 -13.15 47.31
C GLU A 92 -5.17 -12.94 48.26
N VAL A 93 -5.06 -11.95 49.15
CA VAL A 93 -6.17 -11.59 50.04
C VAL A 93 -7.38 -11.11 49.26
N LEU A 94 -7.20 -10.25 48.25
CA LEU A 94 -8.30 -9.75 47.42
C LEU A 94 -8.97 -10.87 46.61
N GLU A 95 -8.20 -11.78 46.04
CA GLU A 95 -8.73 -12.95 45.34
C GLU A 95 -9.52 -13.87 46.29
N GLY A 96 -8.99 -14.15 47.49
CA GLY A 96 -9.71 -14.92 48.50
C GLY A 96 -11.00 -14.23 48.99
N LEU A 97 -11.01 -12.89 49.04
CA LEU A 97 -12.22 -12.12 49.33
C LEU A 97 -13.27 -12.27 48.21
N ASP A 98 -12.86 -12.29 46.94
CA ASP A 98 -13.77 -12.56 45.82
C ASP A 98 -14.38 -13.97 45.90
N GLU A 99 -13.56 -14.98 46.21
CA GLU A 99 -14.03 -16.35 46.44
C GLU A 99 -15.06 -16.42 47.58
N ALA A 100 -14.87 -15.60 48.62
CA ALA A 100 -15.80 -15.42 49.74
C ALA A 100 -17.08 -14.62 49.37
N LYS A 101 -17.24 -14.23 48.10
CA LYS A 101 -18.35 -13.47 47.52
C LYS A 101 -18.41 -12.00 47.93
N TYR A 102 -17.26 -11.39 48.18
CA TYR A 102 -17.14 -9.92 48.23
C TYR A 102 -16.93 -9.38 46.81
N ASN A 103 -18.01 -8.91 46.18
CA ASN A 103 -17.98 -8.50 44.77
C ASN A 103 -17.08 -7.26 44.53
N GLY A 104 -16.48 -7.21 43.34
CA GLY A 104 -15.80 -6.01 42.83
C GLY A 104 -14.36 -5.83 43.34
N VAL A 105 -13.78 -6.87 43.92
CA VAL A 105 -12.39 -6.87 44.43
C VAL A 105 -11.42 -7.57 43.48
N LEU A 106 -11.91 -8.48 42.63
CA LEU A 106 -11.09 -9.30 41.75
C LEU A 106 -10.29 -8.51 40.71
N GLU A 107 -10.87 -7.43 40.16
CA GLU A 107 -10.16 -6.54 39.24
C GLU A 107 -8.93 -5.90 39.90
N LEU A 108 -9.06 -5.51 41.17
CA LEU A 108 -7.98 -4.93 41.96
C LEU A 108 -6.93 -5.99 42.35
N ALA A 109 -7.36 -7.24 42.56
CA ALA A 109 -6.43 -8.36 42.72
C ALA A 109 -5.55 -8.53 41.46
N GLY A 110 -6.16 -8.41 40.28
CA GLY A 110 -5.45 -8.41 39.00
C GLY A 110 -4.40 -7.29 38.90
N ASP A 111 -4.78 -6.06 39.29
CA ASP A 111 -3.88 -4.91 39.33
C ASP A 111 -2.70 -5.15 40.30
N CYS A 112 -2.94 -5.80 41.45
CA CYS A 112 -1.90 -6.18 42.42
C CYS A 112 -0.95 -7.23 41.82
N TYR A 113 -1.48 -8.32 41.27
CA TYR A 113 -0.68 -9.37 40.66
C TYR A 113 0.18 -8.86 39.49
N TYR A 114 -0.32 -7.90 38.72
CA TYR A 114 0.48 -7.28 37.66
C TYR A 114 1.72 -6.56 38.20
N ARG A 115 1.56 -5.78 39.29
CA ARG A 115 2.68 -5.13 39.98
C ARG A 115 3.64 -6.11 40.65
N ALA A 116 3.12 -7.23 41.12
CA ALA A 116 3.91 -8.36 41.62
C ALA A 116 4.65 -9.12 40.50
N LYS A 117 4.47 -8.74 39.22
CA LYS A 117 4.97 -9.46 38.03
C LYS A 117 4.41 -10.88 37.86
N ASN A 118 3.32 -11.21 38.56
CA ASN A 118 2.60 -12.46 38.41
C ASN A 118 1.55 -12.35 37.29
N LEU A 119 2.03 -12.23 36.05
CA LEU A 119 1.20 -11.91 34.89
C LEU A 119 0.08 -12.94 34.66
N ARG A 120 0.33 -14.24 34.93
CA ARG A 120 -0.66 -15.31 34.76
C ARG A 120 -1.88 -15.10 35.64
N ARG A 121 -1.69 -14.83 36.93
CA ARG A 121 -2.80 -14.57 37.86
C ARG A 121 -3.47 -13.24 37.53
N ALA A 122 -2.70 -12.20 37.18
CA ALA A 122 -3.25 -10.91 36.79
C ALA A 122 -4.25 -11.02 35.62
N VAL A 123 -3.83 -11.68 34.54
CA VAL A 123 -4.67 -11.94 33.36
C VAL A 123 -5.94 -12.71 33.73
N ARG A 124 -5.83 -13.77 34.53
CA ARG A 124 -7.00 -14.55 34.99
C ARG A 124 -8.00 -13.66 35.73
N CYS A 125 -7.53 -12.91 36.74
CA CYS A 125 -8.39 -12.04 37.53
C CYS A 125 -9.09 -10.98 36.67
N TRP A 126 -8.39 -10.39 35.69
CA TRP A 126 -8.99 -9.44 34.77
C TRP A 126 -9.98 -10.08 33.79
N GLN A 127 -9.75 -11.32 33.32
CA GLN A 127 -10.71 -12.03 32.47
C GLN A 127 -12.00 -12.33 33.22
N GLU A 128 -11.90 -12.85 34.43
CA GLU A 128 -13.04 -13.23 35.27
C GLU A 128 -13.84 -12.02 35.75
N SER A 129 -13.17 -10.89 36.02
CA SER A 129 -13.83 -9.64 36.42
C SER A 129 -14.37 -8.81 35.23
N GLY A 130 -14.06 -9.18 33.98
CA GLY A 130 -14.40 -8.40 32.80
C GLY A 130 -13.48 -7.21 32.50
N GLY A 131 -12.36 -7.06 33.23
CA GLY A 131 -11.32 -6.04 33.04
C GLY A 131 -10.42 -6.25 31.82
N ASN A 132 -10.90 -6.91 30.76
CA ASN A 132 -10.10 -7.34 29.60
C ASN A 132 -9.81 -6.25 28.55
N GLN A 133 -10.25 -5.01 28.79
CA GLN A 133 -10.00 -3.85 27.92
C GLN A 133 -8.85 -2.96 28.41
N LYS A 134 -8.25 -3.29 29.56
CA LYS A 134 -7.17 -2.49 30.13
C LYS A 134 -5.90 -2.64 29.32
N ARG A 135 -5.10 -1.57 29.30
CA ARG A 135 -3.78 -1.57 28.67
C ARG A 135 -2.86 -2.62 29.31
N GLU A 136 -2.84 -2.68 30.64
CA GLU A 136 -2.02 -3.60 31.43
C GLU A 136 -2.39 -5.06 31.18
N TYR A 137 -3.69 -5.34 31.01
CA TYR A 137 -4.17 -6.67 30.61
C TYR A 137 -3.56 -7.08 29.26
N HIS A 138 -3.61 -6.20 28.27
CA HIS A 138 -3.04 -6.47 26.96
C HIS A 138 -1.51 -6.64 27.00
N LEU A 139 -0.80 -5.82 27.78
CA LEU A 139 0.65 -5.97 27.96
C LEU A 139 0.99 -7.31 28.62
N ALA A 140 0.30 -7.69 29.70
CA ALA A 140 0.51 -8.96 30.37
C ALA A 140 0.22 -10.15 29.45
N GLN A 141 -0.87 -10.08 28.69
CA GLN A 141 -1.26 -11.12 27.76
C GLN A 141 -0.26 -11.28 26.60
N ALA A 142 0.33 -10.17 26.12
CA ALA A 142 1.37 -10.21 25.10
C ALA A 142 2.60 -10.99 25.59
N GLU A 143 3.09 -10.69 26.79
CA GLU A 143 4.26 -11.35 27.38
C GLU A 143 4.00 -12.85 27.64
N LEU A 144 2.80 -13.21 28.10
CA LEU A 144 2.44 -14.62 28.32
C LEU A 144 2.32 -15.43 27.02
N SER A 145 1.89 -14.78 25.94
CA SER A 145 1.70 -15.43 24.64
C SER A 145 3.02 -15.60 23.89
N GLY A 146 4.04 -14.79 24.22
CA GLY A 146 5.31 -14.73 23.48
C GLY A 146 5.16 -14.02 22.13
N PHE A 147 6.24 -13.92 21.37
CA PHE A 147 6.25 -13.23 20.07
C PHE A 147 6.52 -14.21 18.93
N PRO A 148 5.75 -14.14 17.82
CA PRO A 148 4.88 -13.03 17.40
C PRO A 148 3.40 -13.07 17.87
N GLU A 149 2.95 -14.10 18.58
CA GLU A 149 1.53 -14.27 18.95
C GLU A 149 0.99 -13.13 19.86
N GLY A 150 1.88 -12.47 20.60
CA GLY A 150 1.59 -11.33 21.47
C GLY A 150 1.39 -9.99 20.76
N LEU A 151 1.74 -9.86 19.46
CA LEU A 151 1.68 -8.58 18.74
C LEU A 151 0.27 -7.95 18.68
N PRO A 152 -0.83 -8.71 18.46
CA PRO A 152 -2.17 -8.13 18.47
C PRO A 152 -2.55 -7.53 19.83
N TYR A 153 -2.00 -8.07 20.92
CA TYR A 153 -2.22 -7.51 22.25
C TYR A 153 -1.40 -6.22 22.45
N LEU A 154 -0.15 -6.18 22.01
CA LEU A 154 0.63 -4.92 22.01
C LEU A 154 -0.06 -3.83 21.19
N GLU A 155 -0.66 -4.19 20.05
CA GLU A 155 -1.42 -3.25 19.23
C GLU A 155 -2.63 -2.69 19.99
N LYS A 156 -3.40 -3.54 20.69
CA LYS A 156 -4.51 -3.09 21.56
C LYS A 156 -4.02 -2.22 22.73
N ALA A 157 -2.81 -2.47 23.22
CA ALA A 157 -2.14 -1.63 24.22
C ALA A 157 -1.55 -0.33 23.64
N LEU A 158 -1.65 -0.13 22.31
CA LEU A 158 -1.04 0.95 21.53
C LEU A 158 0.49 1.04 21.68
N ASP A 159 1.14 -0.07 22.02
CA ASP A 159 2.58 -0.17 22.21
C ASP A 159 3.30 -0.53 20.90
N PHE A 160 3.21 0.38 19.93
CA PHE A 160 3.78 0.18 18.60
C PHE A 160 5.32 0.13 18.61
N GLU A 161 5.96 0.80 19.57
CA GLU A 161 7.41 0.77 19.72
C GLU A 161 7.87 -0.65 20.10
N ARG A 162 7.20 -1.28 21.06
CA ARG A 162 7.53 -2.65 21.46
C ARG A 162 7.33 -3.67 20.34
N ILE A 163 6.27 -3.53 19.53
CA ILE A 163 6.05 -4.38 18.33
C ILE A 163 7.29 -4.36 17.43
N ILE A 164 7.83 -3.18 17.16
CA ILE A 164 8.98 -3.00 16.27
C ILE A 164 10.25 -3.56 16.91
N VAL A 165 10.48 -3.32 18.21
CA VAL A 165 11.64 -3.85 18.94
C VAL A 165 11.67 -5.38 18.91
N GLU A 166 10.54 -6.04 19.17
CA GLU A 166 10.48 -7.51 19.13
C GLU A 166 10.65 -8.06 17.71
N TRP A 167 10.12 -7.37 16.71
CA TRP A 167 10.36 -7.71 15.31
C TRP A 167 11.85 -7.59 14.93
N GLU A 168 12.53 -6.53 15.36
CA GLU A 168 13.96 -6.35 15.11
C GLU A 168 14.82 -7.38 15.84
N LYS A 169 14.50 -7.70 17.11
CA LYS A 169 15.14 -8.77 17.88
C LYS A 169 15.04 -10.14 17.19
N SER A 170 13.94 -10.39 16.47
CA SER A 170 13.78 -11.62 15.68
C SER A 170 14.65 -11.68 14.41
N GLY A 171 15.50 -10.66 14.17
CA GLY A 171 16.24 -10.50 12.92
C GLY A 171 15.34 -10.06 11.75
N LYS A 172 14.19 -9.45 12.07
CA LYS A 172 13.09 -9.19 11.14
C LYS A 172 12.69 -10.52 10.47
N SER A 173 12.22 -11.51 11.20
CA SER A 173 11.95 -12.84 10.62
C SER A 173 10.87 -12.78 9.53
N GLY A 174 11.11 -13.45 8.40
CA GLY A 174 10.14 -13.63 7.31
C GLY A 174 9.42 -14.98 7.34
N ASN A 175 9.39 -15.64 8.49
CA ASN A 175 8.74 -16.95 8.64
C ASN A 175 7.19 -16.81 8.61
N GLN A 176 6.49 -17.94 8.47
CA GLN A 176 5.03 -17.94 8.39
C GLN A 176 4.34 -17.41 9.66
N GLN A 177 4.95 -17.54 10.84
CA GLN A 177 4.36 -17.03 12.09
C GLN A 177 4.32 -15.49 12.10
N TRP A 178 5.41 -14.84 11.70
CA TRP A 178 5.46 -13.38 11.60
C TRP A 178 4.58 -12.86 10.46
N ILE A 179 4.49 -13.59 9.34
CA ILE A 179 3.64 -13.23 8.20
C ILE A 179 2.15 -13.16 8.58
N LYS A 180 1.67 -14.05 9.47
CA LYS A 180 0.27 -14.02 9.96
C LYS A 180 -0.10 -12.72 10.67
N HIS A 181 0.89 -12.00 11.19
CA HIS A 181 0.71 -10.75 11.93
C HIS A 181 1.20 -9.52 11.15
N LEU A 182 1.31 -9.61 9.82
CA LEU A 182 1.75 -8.52 8.95
C LEU A 182 0.96 -7.23 9.16
N ASP A 183 -0.36 -7.33 9.31
CA ASP A 183 -1.23 -6.16 9.50
C ASP A 183 -0.88 -5.37 10.76
N CYS A 184 -0.58 -6.07 11.87
CA CYS A 184 -0.19 -5.45 13.13
C CYS A 184 1.16 -4.74 12.98
N LEU A 185 2.13 -5.42 12.34
CA LEU A 185 3.46 -4.88 12.10
C LEU A 185 3.43 -3.67 11.14
N GLY A 186 2.65 -3.76 10.05
CA GLY A 186 2.48 -2.69 9.08
C GLY A 186 1.89 -1.44 9.74
N ARG A 187 0.84 -1.58 10.56
CA ARG A 187 0.28 -0.46 11.32
C ARG A 187 1.27 0.13 12.32
N ALA A 188 2.04 -0.70 13.01
CA ALA A 188 3.07 -0.22 13.95
C ALA A 188 4.16 0.60 13.23
N LEU A 189 4.69 0.09 12.12
CA LEU A 189 5.71 0.79 11.31
C LEU A 189 5.17 2.09 10.71
N GLU A 190 3.92 2.09 10.23
CA GLU A 190 3.26 3.30 9.73
C GLU A 190 3.10 4.36 10.84
N LYS A 191 2.63 3.96 12.03
CA LYS A 191 2.46 4.88 13.18
C LYS A 191 3.76 5.48 13.69
N GLN A 192 4.87 4.76 13.53
CA GLN A 192 6.20 5.21 13.91
C GLN A 192 6.96 5.90 12.75
N ASN A 193 6.28 6.21 11.64
CA ASN A 193 6.87 6.83 10.44
C ASN A 193 8.05 6.03 9.84
N ARG A 194 8.09 4.72 10.03
CA ARG A 194 9.13 3.80 9.52
C ARG A 194 8.68 3.12 8.22
N LEU A 195 8.08 3.87 7.32
CA LEU A 195 7.51 3.35 6.07
C LEU A 195 8.57 2.71 5.15
N ARG A 196 9.80 3.23 5.18
CA ARG A 196 10.94 2.64 4.47
C ARG A 196 11.25 1.21 4.92
N ASP A 197 11.35 0.98 6.22
CA ASP A 197 11.55 -0.36 6.78
C ASP A 197 10.40 -1.31 6.41
N TRP A 198 9.17 -0.78 6.37
CA TRP A 198 8.00 -1.56 5.97
C TRP A 198 8.09 -2.02 4.51
N ILE A 199 8.42 -1.11 3.59
CA ILE A 199 8.56 -1.45 2.17
C ILE A 199 9.69 -2.44 1.93
N ASP A 200 10.87 -2.19 2.52
CA ASP A 200 12.01 -3.10 2.40
C ASP A 200 11.67 -4.48 2.95
N TYR A 201 10.92 -4.55 4.05
CA TYR A 201 10.46 -5.81 4.60
C TYR A 201 9.52 -6.55 3.64
N LEU A 202 8.47 -5.88 3.15
CA LEU A 202 7.49 -6.45 2.22
C LEU A 202 8.15 -6.95 0.92
N ILE A 203 9.11 -6.19 0.39
CA ILE A 203 9.92 -6.60 -0.77
C ILE A 203 10.70 -7.88 -0.45
N ARG A 204 11.36 -7.94 0.72
CA ARG A 204 12.17 -9.11 1.12
C ARG A 204 11.33 -10.37 1.28
N ILE A 205 10.14 -10.27 1.86
CA ILE A 205 9.22 -11.41 2.00
C ILE A 205 8.36 -11.66 0.74
N ARG A 206 8.58 -10.89 -0.34
CA ARG A 206 7.90 -11.03 -1.64
C ARG A 206 6.39 -10.76 -1.59
N HIS A 207 5.95 -9.94 -0.64
CA HIS A 207 4.57 -9.44 -0.55
C HIS A 207 4.40 -8.22 -1.46
N TRP A 208 4.36 -8.46 -2.77
CA TRP A 208 4.49 -7.41 -3.78
C TRP A 208 3.34 -6.40 -3.76
N ILE A 209 2.09 -6.85 -3.61
CA ILE A 209 0.92 -5.97 -3.67
C ILE A 209 0.90 -5.01 -2.48
N ASP A 210 1.22 -5.50 -1.30
CA ASP A 210 1.35 -4.69 -0.11
C ASP A 210 2.51 -3.70 -0.25
N ALA A 211 3.62 -4.12 -0.88
CA ALA A 211 4.75 -3.23 -1.16
C ALA A 211 4.35 -2.10 -2.12
N ILE A 212 3.58 -2.41 -3.18
CA ILE A 212 3.03 -1.39 -4.09
C ILE A 212 2.17 -0.39 -3.31
N ALA A 213 1.25 -0.87 -2.48
CA ALA A 213 0.37 -0.01 -1.68
C ALA A 213 1.15 0.88 -0.70
N ALA A 214 2.20 0.34 -0.07
CA ALA A 214 3.07 1.10 0.84
C ALA A 214 3.90 2.17 0.09
N ILE A 215 4.40 1.86 -1.11
CA ILE A 215 5.12 2.81 -1.98
C ILE A 215 4.23 3.98 -2.38
N GLU A 216 2.93 3.75 -2.58
CA GLU A 216 1.96 4.82 -2.91
C GLU A 216 1.78 5.83 -1.78
N LYS A 217 2.09 5.46 -0.53
CA LYS A 217 2.06 6.35 0.64
C LYS A 217 3.36 7.14 0.84
N CYS A 218 4.43 6.85 0.10
CA CYS A 218 5.73 7.52 0.25
C CYS A 218 5.79 8.90 -0.39
N GLY A 219 6.77 9.71 0.04
CA GLY A 219 7.17 10.93 -0.66
C GLY A 219 7.62 10.62 -2.10
N LYS A 220 7.42 11.58 -3.02
CA LYS A 220 7.62 11.38 -4.47
C LYS A 220 8.98 10.77 -4.84
N LEU A 221 10.07 11.26 -4.22
CA LEU A 221 11.43 10.83 -4.53
C LEU A 221 11.73 9.40 -4.04
N GLU A 222 11.37 9.08 -2.79
CA GLU A 222 11.53 7.73 -2.24
C GLU A 222 10.69 6.71 -3.01
N ALA A 223 9.47 7.09 -3.35
CA ALA A 223 8.58 6.24 -4.13
C ALA A 223 9.20 5.86 -5.49
N ILE A 224 9.93 6.76 -6.15
CA ILE A 224 10.64 6.45 -7.40
C ILE A 224 11.71 5.37 -7.18
N LEU A 225 12.54 5.51 -6.14
CA LEU A 225 13.60 4.54 -5.84
C LEU A 225 13.03 3.16 -5.52
N PHE A 226 11.97 3.10 -4.71
CA PHE A 226 11.31 1.84 -4.39
C PHE A 226 10.62 1.21 -5.59
N ARG A 227 10.06 1.99 -6.53
CA ARG A 227 9.53 1.44 -7.78
C ARG A 227 10.61 0.72 -8.57
N PHE A 228 11.78 1.33 -8.72
CA PHE A 228 12.91 0.67 -9.39
C PHE A 228 13.35 -0.60 -8.65
N GLN A 229 13.50 -0.53 -7.32
CA GLN A 229 13.83 -1.70 -6.52
C GLN A 229 12.79 -2.81 -6.63
N LEU A 230 11.50 -2.48 -6.63
CA LEU A 230 10.42 -3.46 -6.69
C LEU A 230 10.33 -4.11 -8.07
N VAL A 231 10.41 -3.35 -9.17
CA VAL A 231 10.48 -3.90 -10.53
C VAL A 231 11.66 -4.85 -10.67
N ARG A 232 12.82 -4.43 -10.14
CA ARG A 232 14.03 -5.25 -10.08
C ARG A 232 13.80 -6.57 -9.35
N GLN A 233 13.15 -6.55 -8.19
CA GLN A 233 12.90 -7.74 -7.38
C GLN A 233 11.84 -8.65 -8.00
N ILE A 234 10.79 -8.09 -8.63
CA ILE A 234 9.81 -8.86 -9.40
C ILE A 234 10.50 -9.63 -10.52
N SER A 235 11.41 -9.00 -11.26
CA SER A 235 12.13 -9.63 -12.37
C SER A 235 12.99 -10.85 -11.93
N ARG A 236 13.50 -10.84 -10.68
CA ARG A 236 14.27 -11.95 -10.08
C ARG A 236 13.42 -12.94 -9.28
N SER A 237 12.14 -12.66 -9.12
CA SER A 237 11.25 -13.50 -8.30
C SER A 237 10.78 -14.74 -9.05
N ASN A 238 10.08 -15.63 -8.35
CA ASN A 238 9.33 -16.74 -8.96
C ASN A 238 7.87 -16.37 -9.27
N LEU A 239 7.52 -15.07 -9.32
CA LEU A 239 6.17 -14.63 -9.67
C LEU A 239 5.78 -15.17 -11.05
N THR A 240 4.58 -15.75 -11.15
CA THR A 240 4.00 -16.24 -12.40
C THR A 240 2.81 -15.39 -12.83
N PRO A 241 2.45 -15.40 -14.14
CA PRO A 241 1.27 -14.73 -14.66
C PRO A 241 -0.04 -15.08 -13.96
N GLU A 242 -0.17 -16.30 -13.43
CA GLU A 242 -1.34 -16.79 -12.70
C GLU A 242 -1.44 -16.14 -11.32
N GLN A 243 -0.32 -16.07 -10.60
CA GLN A 243 -0.26 -15.41 -9.29
C GLN A 243 -0.51 -13.91 -9.40
N ALA A 244 -0.11 -13.29 -10.51
CA ALA A 244 -0.32 -11.87 -10.76
C ALA A 244 -1.74 -11.53 -11.26
N ARG A 245 -2.55 -12.52 -11.65
CA ARG A 245 -3.80 -12.35 -12.43
C ARG A 245 -4.75 -11.32 -11.84
N ASP A 246 -5.06 -11.43 -10.55
CA ASP A 246 -6.06 -10.58 -9.90
C ASP A 246 -5.57 -9.14 -9.69
N PHE A 247 -4.27 -8.90 -9.82
CA PHE A 247 -3.63 -7.61 -9.54
C PHE A 247 -2.80 -7.08 -10.69
N ARG A 248 -2.93 -7.62 -11.91
CA ARG A 248 -2.10 -7.23 -13.07
C ARG A 248 -2.10 -5.74 -13.33
N GLY A 249 -3.27 -5.09 -13.24
CA GLY A 249 -3.38 -3.65 -13.41
C GLY A 249 -2.52 -2.84 -12.43
N ARG A 250 -2.39 -3.30 -11.17
CA ARG A 250 -1.54 -2.64 -10.16
C ARG A 250 -0.06 -2.84 -10.46
N TYR A 251 0.35 -4.04 -10.89
CA TYR A 251 1.72 -4.29 -11.32
C TYR A 251 2.09 -3.48 -12.58
N LEU A 252 1.20 -3.43 -13.56
CA LEU A 252 1.44 -2.67 -14.78
C LEU A 252 1.58 -1.18 -14.46
N ALA A 253 0.66 -0.61 -13.66
CA ALA A 253 0.73 0.78 -13.23
C ALA A 253 2.02 1.09 -12.46
N LEU A 254 2.53 0.15 -11.64
CA LEU A 254 3.84 0.28 -10.99
C LEU A 254 4.97 0.41 -12.03
N ILE A 255 5.01 -0.50 -13.01
CA ILE A 255 6.05 -0.51 -14.05
C ILE A 255 5.95 0.76 -14.91
N GLU A 256 4.76 1.17 -15.33
CA GLU A 256 4.54 2.40 -16.10
C GLU A 256 4.97 3.65 -15.34
N LYS A 257 4.65 3.75 -14.04
CA LYS A 257 5.13 4.83 -13.17
C LYS A 257 6.65 4.82 -12.99
N ALA A 258 7.31 3.66 -13.12
CA ALA A 258 8.77 3.59 -13.13
C ALA A 258 9.33 4.07 -14.47
N LEU A 259 8.72 3.67 -15.59
CA LEU A 259 9.14 4.02 -16.95
C LEU A 259 8.85 5.48 -17.33
N SER A 260 7.94 6.16 -16.63
CA SER A 260 7.66 7.58 -16.85
C SER A 260 8.75 8.51 -16.30
N VAL A 261 9.69 7.99 -15.52
CA VAL A 261 10.85 8.74 -15.03
C VAL A 261 11.88 8.85 -16.16
N SER A 262 12.25 10.08 -16.54
CA SER A 262 13.07 10.37 -17.73
C SER A 262 14.41 9.63 -17.79
N ASN A 263 14.99 9.26 -16.65
CA ASN A 263 16.26 8.55 -16.55
C ASN A 263 16.13 7.13 -16.00
N TRP A 264 14.96 6.48 -16.15
CA TRP A 264 14.75 5.11 -15.66
C TRP A 264 15.80 4.13 -16.19
N GLN A 265 16.29 4.33 -17.42
CA GLN A 265 17.31 3.49 -18.05
C GLN A 265 18.63 3.46 -17.28
N GLN A 266 18.96 4.50 -16.49
CA GLN A 266 20.14 4.53 -15.63
C GLN A 266 19.96 3.73 -14.35
N LYS A 267 18.72 3.39 -14.00
CA LYS A 267 18.35 2.75 -12.73
C LYS A 267 17.81 1.34 -12.91
N LEU A 268 17.33 0.97 -14.08
CA LEU A 268 16.82 -0.35 -14.43
C LEU A 268 17.38 -0.80 -15.78
N ALA A 269 17.80 -2.05 -15.88
CA ALA A 269 18.15 -2.64 -17.17
C ALA A 269 16.88 -2.96 -17.98
N MET A 270 16.96 -2.90 -19.31
CA MET A 270 15.84 -3.27 -20.19
C MET A 270 15.34 -4.69 -19.89
N VAL A 271 16.29 -5.61 -19.66
CA VAL A 271 16.00 -7.01 -19.33
C VAL A 271 15.20 -7.14 -18.03
N GLU A 272 15.51 -6.35 -17.00
CA GLU A 272 14.77 -6.35 -15.73
C GLU A 272 13.30 -5.96 -15.95
N VAL A 273 13.06 -4.90 -16.73
CA VAL A 273 11.70 -4.43 -17.04
C VAL A 273 10.93 -5.45 -17.88
N GLY A 274 11.55 -5.95 -18.96
CA GLY A 274 10.91 -6.91 -19.85
C GLY A 274 10.50 -8.19 -19.12
N VAL A 275 11.42 -8.76 -18.33
CA VAL A 275 11.12 -9.96 -17.54
C VAL A 275 10.07 -9.70 -16.46
N ALA A 276 10.05 -8.52 -15.83
CA ALA A 276 8.98 -8.16 -14.91
C ALA A 276 7.62 -8.09 -15.61
N LEU A 277 7.54 -7.50 -16.81
CA LEU A 277 6.33 -7.45 -17.63
C LEU A 277 5.85 -8.85 -18.03
N GLU A 278 6.77 -9.74 -18.41
CA GLU A 278 6.44 -11.13 -18.72
C GLU A 278 5.89 -11.89 -17.49
N LYS A 279 6.47 -11.67 -16.31
CA LYS A 279 6.05 -12.33 -15.05
C LYS A 279 4.67 -11.91 -14.58
N ILE A 280 4.23 -10.68 -14.90
CA ILE A 280 2.87 -10.23 -14.56
C ILE A 280 1.83 -10.74 -15.56
N GLY A 281 2.26 -11.17 -16.76
CA GLY A 281 1.40 -11.78 -17.77
C GLY A 281 0.70 -10.81 -18.73
N GLU A 282 1.12 -9.54 -18.77
CA GLU A 282 0.53 -8.52 -19.63
C GLU A 282 1.16 -8.54 -21.04
N LEU A 283 0.67 -9.44 -21.90
CA LEU A 283 1.30 -9.73 -23.20
C LEU A 283 1.40 -8.51 -24.12
N VAL A 284 0.34 -7.71 -24.24
CA VAL A 284 0.33 -6.57 -25.17
C VAL A 284 1.31 -5.47 -24.73
N PRO A 285 1.31 -4.99 -23.48
CA PRO A 285 2.35 -4.09 -22.98
C PRO A 285 3.77 -4.65 -23.10
N THR A 286 3.94 -5.96 -22.84
CA THR A 286 5.24 -6.64 -22.97
C THR A 286 5.79 -6.57 -24.40
N LEU A 287 4.95 -6.88 -25.40
CA LEU A 287 5.35 -6.81 -26.81
C LEU A 287 5.73 -5.40 -27.22
N LYS A 288 4.89 -4.41 -26.88
CA LYS A 288 5.16 -2.98 -27.14
C LYS A 288 6.45 -2.51 -26.49
N PHE A 289 6.79 -3.06 -25.31
CA PHE A 289 8.06 -2.74 -24.65
C PHE A 289 9.25 -3.28 -25.44
N TYR A 290 9.26 -4.57 -25.81
CA TYR A 290 10.35 -5.16 -26.57
C TYR A 290 10.52 -4.57 -27.97
N GLU A 291 9.43 -4.16 -28.63
CA GLU A 291 9.46 -3.49 -29.95
C GLU A 291 10.33 -2.24 -29.99
N ARG A 292 10.56 -1.58 -28.84
CA ARG A 292 11.46 -0.42 -28.75
C ARG A 292 12.94 -0.80 -28.89
N PHE A 293 13.27 -2.08 -28.75
CA PHE A 293 14.65 -2.60 -28.67
C PHE A 293 15.00 -3.61 -29.76
N ILE A 294 14.03 -4.08 -30.57
CA ILE A 294 14.28 -5.05 -31.66
C ILE A 294 15.23 -4.53 -32.75
N ASN A 295 15.44 -3.21 -32.82
CA ASN A 295 16.38 -2.53 -33.71
C ASN A 295 17.51 -1.83 -32.94
N SER A 296 17.78 -2.22 -31.68
CA SER A 296 18.84 -1.60 -30.88
C SER A 296 20.21 -1.73 -31.55
N ASN A 297 21.03 -0.68 -31.42
CA ASN A 297 22.42 -0.67 -31.86
C ASN A 297 23.30 -1.57 -31.00
N GLU A 298 22.85 -1.95 -29.81
CA GLU A 298 23.53 -2.89 -28.92
C GLU A 298 23.10 -4.33 -29.26
N PRO A 299 23.96 -5.14 -29.92
CA PRO A 299 23.56 -6.47 -30.42
C PRO A 299 23.02 -7.42 -29.33
N PRO A 300 23.57 -7.47 -28.11
CA PRO A 300 23.03 -8.30 -27.03
C PRO A 300 21.61 -7.91 -26.63
N LEU A 301 21.32 -6.61 -26.47
CA LEU A 301 19.98 -6.13 -26.15
C LEU A 301 19.00 -6.42 -27.28
N ARG A 302 19.43 -6.19 -28.53
CA ARG A 302 18.62 -6.46 -29.71
C ARG A 302 18.21 -7.93 -29.78
N ARG A 303 19.18 -8.83 -29.65
CA ARG A 303 18.95 -10.28 -29.69
C ARG A 303 18.00 -10.72 -28.57
N PHE A 304 18.25 -10.25 -27.34
CA PHE A 304 17.37 -10.55 -26.20
C PHE A 304 15.94 -10.08 -26.47
N ALA A 305 15.75 -8.83 -26.92
CA ALA A 305 14.43 -8.29 -27.22
C ALA A 305 13.70 -9.08 -28.33
N GLN A 306 14.40 -9.47 -29.39
CA GLN A 306 13.84 -10.28 -30.49
C GLN A 306 13.41 -11.67 -30.00
N GLU A 307 14.27 -12.37 -29.25
CA GLU A 307 13.97 -13.69 -28.69
C GLU A 307 12.77 -13.64 -27.72
N ARG A 308 12.75 -12.67 -26.81
CA ARG A 308 11.64 -12.52 -25.84
C ARG A 308 10.34 -12.01 -26.49
N TRP A 309 10.41 -11.17 -27.51
CA TRP A 309 9.24 -10.77 -28.29
C TRP A 309 8.61 -11.98 -28.99
N LEU A 310 9.41 -12.85 -29.62
CA LEU A 310 8.91 -14.09 -30.24
C LEU A 310 8.29 -15.03 -29.20
N ALA A 311 8.95 -15.24 -28.05
CA ALA A 311 8.41 -16.06 -26.96
C ALA A 311 7.07 -15.51 -26.44
N THR A 312 6.95 -14.18 -26.30
CA THR A 312 5.70 -13.53 -25.87
C THR A 312 4.61 -13.64 -26.94
N LYS A 313 4.96 -13.53 -28.22
CA LYS A 313 4.02 -13.75 -29.34
C LYS A 313 3.51 -15.18 -29.41
N LEU A 314 4.38 -16.16 -29.16
CA LEU A 314 3.97 -17.57 -29.10
C LEU A 314 2.92 -17.80 -28.01
N LYS A 315 3.10 -17.22 -26.82
CA LYS A 315 2.07 -17.22 -25.77
C LYS A 315 0.77 -16.54 -26.24
N GLN A 316 0.88 -15.38 -26.90
CA GLN A 316 -0.29 -14.68 -27.45
C GLN A 316 -1.06 -15.55 -28.45
N LYS A 317 -0.35 -16.32 -29.29
CA LYS A 317 -0.94 -17.30 -30.20
C LYS A 317 -1.67 -18.40 -29.42
N GLU A 318 -1.06 -18.98 -28.40
CA GLU A 318 -1.67 -20.05 -27.59
C GLU A 318 -2.98 -19.61 -26.95
N TYR A 319 -3.03 -18.39 -26.40
CA TYR A 319 -4.29 -17.82 -25.91
C TYR A 319 -5.32 -17.63 -27.02
N ALA A 320 -4.89 -17.13 -28.18
CA ALA A 320 -5.78 -16.93 -29.33
C ALA A 320 -6.28 -18.26 -29.93
N LEU A 321 -5.55 -19.37 -29.82
CA LEU A 321 -6.00 -20.67 -30.34
C LEU A 321 -7.31 -21.13 -29.68
N VAL A 322 -7.51 -20.81 -28.41
CA VAL A 322 -8.71 -21.20 -27.66
C VAL A 322 -9.91 -20.31 -28.00
N ALA A 323 -9.70 -19.02 -28.23
CA ALA A 323 -10.77 -18.03 -28.37
C ALA A 323 -11.02 -17.57 -29.82
N GLU A 324 -9.97 -17.39 -30.61
CA GLU A 324 -9.97 -16.72 -31.93
C GLU A 324 -8.99 -17.42 -32.91
N PRO A 325 -9.36 -18.58 -33.50
CA PRO A 325 -8.45 -19.37 -34.33
C PRO A 325 -7.88 -18.63 -35.56
N ILE A 326 -8.68 -17.75 -36.17
CA ILE A 326 -8.23 -16.92 -37.31
C ILE A 326 -7.10 -15.99 -36.88
N ARG A 327 -7.28 -15.30 -35.74
CA ARG A 327 -6.24 -14.44 -35.18
C ARG A 327 -5.00 -15.22 -34.77
N ALA A 328 -5.16 -16.44 -34.26
CA ALA A 328 -4.01 -17.30 -33.97
C ALA A 328 -3.18 -17.61 -35.24
N GLN A 329 -3.84 -17.80 -36.38
CA GLN A 329 -3.17 -17.99 -37.67
C GLN A 329 -2.43 -16.72 -38.12
N GLU A 330 -3.04 -15.53 -37.98
CA GLU A 330 -2.38 -14.24 -38.27
C GLU A 330 -1.14 -14.04 -37.40
N ILE A 331 -1.25 -14.32 -36.09
CA ILE A 331 -0.12 -14.26 -35.15
C ILE A 331 0.97 -15.25 -35.58
N GLN A 332 0.60 -16.47 -36.00
CA GLN A 332 1.57 -17.46 -36.47
C GLN A 332 2.31 -17.00 -37.73
N GLN A 333 1.63 -16.35 -38.68
CA GLN A 333 2.28 -15.78 -39.87
C GLN A 333 3.28 -14.68 -39.49
N ASP A 334 2.90 -13.79 -38.56
CA ASP A 334 3.79 -12.74 -38.06
C ASP A 334 5.03 -13.32 -37.35
N ILE A 335 4.85 -14.35 -36.51
CA ILE A 335 5.94 -15.09 -35.87
C ILE A 335 6.87 -15.68 -36.92
N THR A 336 6.35 -16.41 -37.91
CA THR A 336 7.17 -17.05 -38.95
C THR A 336 7.96 -16.02 -39.75
N ARG A 337 7.33 -14.91 -40.14
CA ARG A 337 7.99 -13.80 -40.84
C ARG A 337 9.14 -13.23 -40.02
N LYS A 338 8.88 -12.80 -38.77
CA LYS A 338 9.89 -12.19 -37.91
C LYS A 338 11.00 -13.16 -37.52
N ALA A 339 10.68 -14.43 -37.28
CA ALA A 339 11.64 -15.47 -37.00
C ALA A 339 12.63 -15.68 -38.17
N ASN A 340 12.12 -15.67 -39.40
CA ASN A 340 12.96 -15.73 -40.61
C ASN A 340 13.81 -14.47 -40.76
N ASP A 341 13.23 -13.28 -40.60
CA ASP A 341 13.94 -12.00 -40.69
C ASP A 341 15.09 -11.92 -39.67
N TRP A 342 14.87 -12.41 -38.45
CA TRP A 342 15.84 -12.36 -37.35
C TRP A 342 16.74 -13.60 -37.27
N LYS A 343 16.50 -14.62 -38.11
CA LYS A 343 17.21 -15.91 -38.11
C LYS A 343 17.16 -16.62 -36.75
N ILE A 344 16.01 -16.57 -36.08
CA ILE A 344 15.76 -17.22 -34.79
C ILE A 344 14.79 -18.38 -35.03
N ASN A 345 15.14 -19.58 -34.56
CA ASN A 345 14.22 -20.72 -34.60
C ASN A 345 13.20 -20.63 -33.45
N PRO A 346 11.89 -20.44 -33.70
CA PRO A 346 10.90 -20.34 -32.63
C PRO A 346 10.77 -21.61 -31.80
N ALA A 347 11.05 -22.78 -32.39
CA ALA A 347 10.93 -24.08 -31.71
C ALA A 347 11.97 -24.29 -30.60
N THR A 348 13.07 -23.54 -30.63
CA THR A 348 14.14 -23.63 -29.61
C THR A 348 13.97 -22.59 -28.49
N LEU A 349 12.98 -21.70 -28.58
CA LEU A 349 12.79 -20.64 -27.59
C LEU A 349 12.15 -21.20 -26.31
N ASN A 350 12.68 -20.78 -25.16
CA ASN A 350 12.04 -21.01 -23.88
C ASN A 350 10.89 -20.01 -23.68
N TYR A 351 9.68 -20.54 -23.51
CA TYR A 351 8.48 -19.75 -23.23
C TYR A 351 8.58 -19.05 -21.88
N ASP A 352 9.15 -19.70 -20.87
CA ASP A 352 9.19 -19.14 -19.53
C ASP A 352 10.09 -17.90 -19.45
N PRO A 353 9.71 -16.89 -18.63
CA PRO A 353 10.58 -15.74 -18.40
C PRO A 353 11.94 -16.20 -17.83
N PRO A 354 13.06 -15.74 -18.38
CA PRO A 354 14.38 -16.21 -17.95
C PRO A 354 14.63 -15.84 -16.48
N ARG A 355 15.33 -16.72 -15.77
CA ARG A 355 15.82 -16.43 -14.42
C ARG A 355 17.06 -15.54 -14.55
N LEU A 356 16.94 -14.28 -14.11
CA LEU A 356 18.03 -13.30 -14.28
C LEU A 356 19.34 -13.71 -13.61
N ASP A 357 19.26 -14.47 -12.52
CA ASP A 357 20.44 -14.95 -11.79
C ASP A 357 21.20 -16.06 -12.56
N LEU A 358 20.59 -16.63 -13.60
CA LEU A 358 21.14 -17.69 -14.44
C LEU A 358 21.38 -17.24 -15.88
N ILE A 359 21.32 -15.93 -16.16
CA ILE A 359 21.57 -15.43 -17.51
C ILE A 359 23.03 -15.68 -17.87
N GLU A 360 23.24 -16.38 -18.99
CA GLU A 360 24.57 -16.74 -19.51
C GLU A 360 25.44 -15.52 -19.82
N ASN A 361 24.83 -14.37 -20.13
CA ASN A 361 25.51 -13.12 -20.40
C ASN A 361 25.18 -12.03 -19.35
N PRO A 362 25.94 -11.93 -18.24
CA PRO A 362 25.70 -10.95 -17.19
C PRO A 362 25.87 -9.49 -17.65
N GLU A 363 26.53 -9.24 -18.79
CA GLU A 363 26.64 -7.90 -19.36
C GLU A 363 25.27 -7.32 -19.75
N LEU A 364 24.27 -8.17 -20.07
CA LEU A 364 22.89 -7.72 -20.34
C LEU A 364 22.26 -6.93 -19.18
N LEU A 365 22.71 -7.15 -17.94
CA LEU A 365 22.25 -6.42 -16.77
C LEU A 365 22.99 -5.09 -16.54
N ARG A 366 24.14 -4.90 -17.22
CA ARG A 366 24.97 -3.69 -17.18
C ARG A 366 24.74 -2.78 -18.38
N LEU A 367 24.20 -3.33 -19.47
CA LEU A 367 23.80 -2.59 -20.65
C LEU A 367 22.58 -1.72 -20.30
N HIS A 368 22.88 -0.48 -19.92
CA HIS A 368 21.92 0.60 -19.95
C HIS A 368 21.70 0.96 -21.41
N PRO A 369 20.46 1.08 -21.90
CA PRO A 369 20.20 1.49 -23.28
C PRO A 369 20.80 2.87 -23.56
N THR A 370 22.07 2.90 -23.97
CA THR A 370 22.76 4.11 -24.39
C THR A 370 22.46 4.27 -25.87
N GLY A 371 21.40 5.00 -26.18
CA GLY A 371 21.02 5.23 -27.56
C GLY A 371 19.80 4.46 -28.04
N ILE A 372 18.82 4.19 -27.16
CA ILE A 372 17.51 4.69 -27.59
C ILE A 372 17.65 6.19 -27.44
N SER A 373 18.14 6.85 -28.51
CA SER A 373 17.51 8.11 -28.86
C SER A 373 16.04 7.77 -28.76
N GLN A 374 15.40 8.23 -27.68
CA GLN A 374 14.21 8.97 -27.93
C GLN A 374 14.68 9.94 -29.02
N ALA A 375 14.39 9.57 -30.25
CA ALA A 375 13.72 10.52 -31.08
C ALA A 375 12.54 11.04 -30.23
N VAL A 376 12.86 11.94 -29.29
CA VAL A 376 12.46 13.32 -29.43
C VAL A 376 12.99 13.73 -30.82
N THR A 377 12.39 13.18 -31.88
CA THR A 377 11.73 14.04 -32.83
C THR A 377 10.88 14.89 -31.91
N ASP A 378 11.46 16.01 -31.52
CA ASP A 378 10.69 17.20 -31.26
C ASP A 378 9.55 17.12 -32.29
N PRO A 379 8.27 17.06 -31.89
CA PRO A 379 7.17 16.86 -32.85
C PRO A 379 7.11 17.97 -33.92
N THR A 380 8.04 18.91 -33.87
CA THR A 380 8.25 20.02 -34.77
C THR A 380 8.79 19.66 -36.15
N ASP A 381 9.47 18.54 -36.41
CA ASP A 381 10.27 18.51 -37.67
C ASP A 381 9.66 17.83 -38.90
N ASP A 382 8.55 17.07 -38.81
CA ASP A 382 7.95 16.48 -40.03
C ASP A 382 6.41 16.48 -40.10
N THR A 383 5.69 16.83 -39.03
CA THR A 383 4.22 16.67 -39.01
C THR A 383 3.40 17.95 -38.99
N VAL A 384 3.99 19.09 -38.59
CA VAL A 384 3.33 20.38 -38.68
C VAL A 384 4.30 21.41 -39.23
N GLN A 385 4.00 21.93 -40.41
CA GLN A 385 4.83 22.96 -41.05
C GLN A 385 4.19 24.33 -40.90
N GLY A 386 5.01 25.39 -40.85
CA GLY A 386 4.53 26.78 -40.91
C GLY A 386 3.99 27.37 -39.61
N LEU A 387 4.29 26.80 -38.45
CA LEU A 387 3.92 27.39 -37.16
C LEU A 387 4.70 28.69 -36.88
N PRO A 388 4.07 29.73 -36.32
CA PRO A 388 4.78 30.92 -35.86
C PRO A 388 5.84 30.58 -34.78
N PRO A 389 6.99 31.27 -34.77
CA PRO A 389 8.02 31.09 -33.75
C PRO A 389 7.45 31.25 -32.33
N GLY A 390 7.80 30.33 -31.42
CA GLY A 390 7.35 30.36 -30.02
C GLY A 390 5.97 29.73 -29.75
N THR A 391 5.33 29.14 -30.75
CA THR A 391 4.07 28.39 -30.56
C THR A 391 4.30 27.18 -29.65
N LYS A 392 3.58 27.11 -28.52
CA LYS A 392 3.67 26.00 -27.55
C LYS A 392 2.76 24.84 -27.98
N ILE A 393 3.36 23.71 -28.33
CA ILE A 393 2.66 22.46 -28.64
C ILE A 393 2.47 21.64 -27.36
N ARG A 394 1.25 21.14 -27.12
CA ARG A 394 0.87 20.27 -26.00
C ARG A 394 0.35 18.93 -26.52
N LEU A 395 0.92 17.82 -26.06
CA LEU A 395 0.48 16.47 -26.43
C LEU A 395 -0.90 16.15 -25.81
N LEU A 396 -1.78 15.50 -26.57
CA LEU A 396 -3.16 15.18 -26.17
C LEU A 396 -3.29 13.87 -25.36
N GLY A 397 -2.24 13.48 -24.66
CA GLY A 397 -2.17 12.25 -23.86
C GLY A 397 -1.34 11.13 -24.51
N PRO A 398 -0.98 10.09 -23.76
CA PRO A 398 -0.05 9.04 -24.21
C PRO A 398 -0.65 8.02 -25.20
N GLU A 399 -1.98 8.02 -25.39
CA GLU A 399 -2.70 7.00 -26.18
C GLU A 399 -3.10 7.45 -27.59
N ALA A 400 -3.03 8.75 -27.89
CA ALA A 400 -3.36 9.31 -29.20
C ALA A 400 -2.12 9.96 -29.81
N ASP A 401 -1.83 9.65 -31.09
CA ASP A 401 -0.87 10.41 -31.91
C ASP A 401 -1.46 11.80 -32.21
N GLY A 402 -1.53 12.63 -31.17
CA GLY A 402 -2.27 13.87 -31.19
C GLY A 402 -1.63 14.95 -30.34
N PHE A 403 -1.74 16.17 -30.84
CA PHE A 403 -1.19 17.36 -30.23
C PHE A 403 -2.19 18.51 -30.37
N SER A 404 -1.96 19.53 -29.57
CA SER A 404 -2.75 20.75 -29.55
C SER A 404 -1.85 21.95 -29.41
N PHE A 405 -2.20 23.02 -30.09
CA PHE A 405 -1.50 24.29 -29.99
C PHE A 405 -2.51 25.42 -30.21
N GLN A 406 -2.10 26.64 -29.90
CA GLN A 406 -2.96 27.81 -30.00
C GLN A 406 -2.25 28.87 -30.82
N ILE A 407 -3.01 29.48 -31.74
CA ILE A 407 -2.56 30.58 -32.58
C ILE A 407 -3.60 31.68 -32.51
N GLY A 408 -3.23 32.82 -31.93
CA GLY A 408 -4.18 33.88 -31.62
C GLY A 408 -5.34 33.36 -30.76
N HIS A 409 -6.56 33.51 -31.26
CA HIS A 409 -7.79 33.05 -30.61
C HIS A 409 -8.25 31.65 -31.06
N ILE A 410 -7.48 30.97 -31.92
CA ILE A 410 -7.84 29.65 -32.45
C ILE A 410 -7.02 28.59 -31.73
N GLN A 411 -7.71 27.67 -31.06
CA GLN A 411 -7.12 26.43 -30.56
C GLN A 411 -7.24 25.35 -31.63
N ILE A 412 -6.11 24.75 -31.99
CA ILE A 412 -6.03 23.64 -32.93
C ILE A 412 -5.71 22.37 -32.16
N LYS A 413 -6.49 21.31 -32.40
CA LYS A 413 -6.21 19.95 -31.92
C LYS A 413 -6.14 19.03 -33.12
N ARG A 414 -5.06 18.26 -33.22
CA ARG A 414 -4.87 17.24 -34.26
C ARG A 414 -4.73 15.90 -33.58
N ALA A 415 -5.38 14.87 -34.11
CA ALA A 415 -5.16 13.49 -33.71
C ALA A 415 -5.18 12.58 -34.94
N LYS A 416 -4.22 11.68 -35.05
CA LYS A 416 -4.26 10.60 -36.03
C LYS A 416 -4.84 9.35 -35.39
N ARG A 417 -5.90 8.80 -35.96
CA ARG A 417 -6.53 7.55 -35.50
C ARG A 417 -6.51 6.57 -36.66
N ASN A 418 -5.78 5.48 -36.52
CA ASN A 418 -5.57 4.50 -37.59
C ASN A 418 -5.03 5.18 -38.88
N ASN A 419 -5.88 5.31 -39.89
CA ASN A 419 -5.58 5.93 -41.18
C ASN A 419 -6.43 7.19 -41.46
N SER A 420 -7.08 7.76 -40.43
CA SER A 420 -7.78 9.02 -40.52
C SER A 420 -7.09 10.14 -39.73
N LEU A 421 -7.10 11.33 -40.31
CA LEU A 421 -6.63 12.58 -39.71
C LEU A 421 -7.83 13.33 -39.16
N TRP A 422 -7.84 13.54 -37.85
CA TRP A 422 -8.84 14.34 -37.17
C TRP A 422 -8.23 15.69 -36.76
N VAL A 423 -8.88 16.77 -37.18
CA VAL A 423 -8.51 18.14 -36.82
C VAL A 423 -9.72 18.86 -36.24
N LEU A 424 -9.55 19.50 -35.10
CA LEU A 424 -10.56 20.36 -34.48
C LEU A 424 -9.99 21.76 -34.32
N LEU A 425 -10.64 22.72 -34.95
CA LEU A 425 -10.39 24.14 -34.76
C LEU A 425 -11.46 24.68 -33.84
N THR A 426 -11.07 25.40 -32.78
CA THR A 426 -12.00 26.02 -31.85
C THR A 426 -11.63 27.48 -31.69
N ASP A 427 -12.53 28.37 -32.05
CA ASP A 427 -12.42 29.79 -31.71
C ASP A 427 -12.76 29.96 -30.22
N ILE A 428 -11.79 30.41 -29.45
CA ILE A 428 -11.87 30.53 -27.99
C ILE A 428 -12.86 31.64 -27.59
N TYR A 429 -13.08 32.64 -28.44
CA TYR A 429 -14.01 33.73 -28.14
C TYR A 429 -15.46 33.38 -28.45
N SER A 430 -15.71 32.79 -29.61
CA SER A 430 -17.08 32.43 -30.03
C SER A 430 -17.52 31.04 -29.57
N SER A 431 -16.61 30.21 -29.07
CA SER A 431 -16.81 28.78 -28.77
C SER A 431 -17.27 27.95 -29.97
N LYS A 432 -17.21 28.50 -31.18
CA LYS A 432 -17.55 27.77 -32.41
C LYS A 432 -16.40 26.81 -32.74
N ALA A 433 -16.79 25.59 -33.10
CA ALA A 433 -15.85 24.54 -33.44
C ALA A 433 -16.07 24.04 -34.88
N LEU A 434 -14.96 23.87 -35.59
CA LEU A 434 -14.90 23.22 -36.89
C LEU A 434 -14.18 21.89 -36.73
N GLN A 435 -14.87 20.79 -37.00
CA GLN A 435 -14.30 19.46 -36.96
C GLN A 435 -14.06 18.96 -38.39
N ILE A 436 -12.86 18.46 -38.65
CA ILE A 436 -12.43 17.93 -39.93
C ILE A 436 -11.98 16.49 -39.68
N ASP A 437 -12.54 15.55 -40.42
CA ASP A 437 -12.15 14.14 -40.39
C ASP A 437 -11.81 13.72 -41.82
N VAL A 438 -10.56 13.30 -42.02
CA VAL A 438 -10.04 12.95 -43.33
C VAL A 438 -9.62 11.50 -43.31
N ASP A 439 -10.26 10.65 -44.10
CA ASP A 439 -9.78 9.30 -44.37
C ASP A 439 -9.31 9.20 -45.83
N GLY A 440 -8.51 8.18 -46.17
CA GLY A 440 -7.98 8.01 -47.53
C GLY A 440 -9.01 7.74 -48.63
N LYS A 441 -10.31 7.77 -48.31
CA LYS A 441 -11.43 7.56 -49.25
C LYS A 441 -12.37 8.77 -49.33
N GLN A 442 -12.46 9.58 -48.27
CA GLN A 442 -13.39 10.71 -48.14
C GLN A 442 -12.85 11.76 -47.14
N GLY A 443 -13.05 13.04 -47.47
CA GLY A 443 -12.91 14.15 -46.52
C GLY A 443 -14.29 14.55 -46.00
N LYS A 444 -14.48 14.52 -44.68
CA LYS A 444 -15.70 15.00 -44.01
C LYS A 444 -15.40 16.26 -43.20
N VAL A 445 -16.14 17.33 -43.44
CA VAL A 445 -16.07 18.55 -42.62
C VAL A 445 -17.40 18.76 -41.91
N LYS A 446 -17.36 18.89 -40.58
CA LYS A 446 -18.52 19.13 -39.72
C LYS A 446 -18.45 20.52 -39.11
N ILE A 447 -19.50 21.32 -39.34
CA ILE A 447 -19.67 22.67 -38.78
C ILE A 447 -20.97 22.69 -37.99
N GLY A 448 -20.90 22.61 -36.65
CA GLY A 448 -22.10 22.43 -35.83
C GLY A 448 -22.85 21.14 -36.19
N GLU A 449 -24.12 21.27 -36.58
CA GLU A 449 -24.95 20.14 -37.04
C GLU A 449 -24.82 19.83 -38.54
N LEU A 450 -24.10 20.67 -39.30
CA LEU A 450 -24.01 20.57 -40.75
C LEU A 450 -22.78 19.74 -41.15
N VAL A 451 -22.98 18.69 -41.94
CA VAL A 451 -21.92 17.81 -42.46
C VAL A 451 -21.77 18.05 -43.95
N LEU A 452 -20.58 18.46 -44.38
CA LEU A 452 -20.21 18.62 -45.79
C LEU A 452 -19.37 17.40 -46.19
N GLU A 453 -19.92 16.60 -47.11
CA GLU A 453 -19.27 15.44 -47.74
C GLU A 453 -19.19 15.70 -49.24
N VAL A 454 -18.02 15.54 -49.84
CA VAL A 454 -17.81 15.75 -51.28
C VAL A 454 -17.78 14.40 -51.98
N ALA A 455 -18.65 14.21 -52.96
CA ALA A 455 -18.77 12.94 -53.68
C ALA A 455 -17.67 12.73 -54.74
N ASP A 456 -17.04 13.79 -55.29
CA ASP A 456 -16.06 13.63 -56.39
C ASP A 456 -15.09 14.83 -56.57
N GLY A 457 -14.22 15.06 -55.59
CA GLY A 457 -13.16 16.07 -55.67
C GLY A 457 -11.91 15.63 -54.90
N HIS A 458 -10.75 16.22 -55.20
CA HIS A 458 -9.48 15.91 -54.52
C HIS A 458 -9.21 16.82 -53.30
N GLN A 459 -9.98 17.90 -53.17
CA GLN A 459 -9.81 18.92 -52.13
C GLN A 459 -11.14 19.54 -51.69
N LEU A 460 -11.21 19.97 -50.43
CA LEU A 460 -12.32 20.76 -49.89
C LEU A 460 -11.76 22.04 -49.27
N SER A 461 -12.27 23.21 -49.69
CA SER A 461 -11.90 24.49 -49.09
C SER A 461 -13.01 25.01 -48.18
N PHE A 462 -12.63 25.59 -47.04
CA PHE A 462 -13.52 26.23 -46.10
C PHE A 462 -12.98 27.60 -45.70
N ASN A 463 -13.88 28.50 -45.30
CA ASN A 463 -13.52 29.83 -44.85
C ASN A 463 -14.34 30.19 -43.61
N SER A 464 -13.72 30.88 -42.65
CA SER A 464 -14.44 31.43 -41.50
C SER A 464 -15.39 32.53 -41.96
N MET A 465 -16.58 32.61 -41.36
CA MET A 465 -17.54 33.69 -41.62
C MET A 465 -16.98 35.07 -41.24
N THR A 466 -16.05 35.13 -40.29
CA THR A 466 -15.37 36.35 -39.86
C THR A 466 -14.15 36.70 -40.72
N GLY A 467 -13.73 35.79 -41.62
CA GLY A 467 -12.54 35.95 -42.46
C GLY A 467 -11.21 35.80 -41.73
N ASP A 468 -11.22 35.34 -40.48
CA ASP A 468 -10.00 35.22 -39.66
C ASP A 468 -9.11 34.03 -40.04
N TYR A 469 -9.68 33.01 -40.68
CA TYR A 469 -8.93 31.90 -41.24
C TYR A 469 -9.68 31.24 -42.39
N ARG A 470 -8.92 30.65 -43.32
CA ARG A 470 -9.42 29.74 -44.37
C ARG A 470 -8.55 28.49 -44.40
N GLY A 471 -9.09 27.38 -44.88
CA GLY A 471 -8.31 26.16 -45.01
C GLY A 471 -8.71 25.30 -46.19
N THR A 472 -7.82 24.39 -46.54
CA THR A 472 -8.00 23.42 -47.62
C THR A 472 -7.64 22.03 -47.08
N VAL A 473 -8.55 21.08 -47.29
CA VAL A 473 -8.43 19.68 -46.89
C VAL A 473 -8.08 18.87 -48.12
N PHE A 474 -6.95 18.16 -48.10
CA PHE A 474 -6.50 17.26 -49.18
C PHE A 474 -6.72 15.81 -48.76
N TYR A 475 -7.42 15.02 -49.57
CA TYR A 475 -7.84 13.66 -49.17
C TYR A 475 -7.71 12.58 -50.27
N ARG A 476 -7.28 12.92 -51.49
CA ARG A 476 -6.94 11.97 -52.57
C ARG A 476 -5.65 12.38 -53.29
N ASP A 477 -4.87 11.40 -53.75
CA ASP A 477 -3.59 11.49 -54.50
C ASP A 477 -2.36 12.08 -53.80
N GLU A 478 -2.55 12.80 -52.68
CA GLU A 478 -1.48 13.26 -51.80
C GLU A 478 -1.66 12.71 -50.37
N LYS A 479 -0.62 12.75 -49.53
CA LYS A 479 -0.77 12.40 -48.10
C LYS A 479 -1.89 13.27 -47.50
N PRO A 480 -2.92 12.66 -46.85
CA PRO A 480 -4.02 13.43 -46.27
C PRO A 480 -3.51 14.51 -45.32
N ARG A 481 -3.86 15.76 -45.59
CA ARG A 481 -3.40 16.92 -44.81
C ARG A 481 -4.42 18.05 -44.81
N VAL A 482 -4.31 18.93 -43.83
CA VAL A 482 -5.10 20.16 -43.76
C VAL A 482 -4.17 21.36 -43.79
N GLU A 483 -4.35 22.24 -44.76
CA GLU A 483 -3.63 23.51 -44.86
C GLU A 483 -4.49 24.65 -44.34
N LEU A 484 -3.94 25.49 -43.45
CA LEU A 484 -4.61 26.61 -42.83
C LEU A 484 -3.88 27.92 -43.14
N HIS A 485 -4.65 28.92 -43.56
CA HIS A 485 -4.24 30.31 -43.66
C HIS A 485 -4.94 31.10 -42.58
N ILE A 486 -4.19 31.64 -41.63
CA ILE A 486 -4.73 32.46 -40.53
C ILE A 486 -4.34 33.92 -40.76
N ARG A 487 -5.29 34.83 -40.63
CA ARG A 487 -5.07 36.26 -40.83
C ARG A 487 -3.98 36.78 -39.88
N GLY A 488 -2.99 37.47 -40.45
CA GLY A 488 -1.84 37.98 -39.70
C GLY A 488 -0.66 37.02 -39.58
N ILE A 489 -0.74 35.82 -40.17
CA ILE A 489 0.36 34.85 -40.25
C ILE A 489 0.74 34.67 -41.70
N SER A 490 2.00 34.92 -42.03
CA SER A 490 2.52 34.84 -43.40
C SER A 490 2.75 33.41 -43.87
N SER A 491 2.89 32.46 -42.94
CA SER A 491 3.10 31.04 -43.24
C SER A 491 1.77 30.27 -43.33
N ILE A 492 1.72 29.31 -44.25
CA ILE A 492 0.64 28.31 -44.33
C ILE A 492 0.94 27.23 -43.31
N ILE A 493 -0.02 26.91 -42.46
CA ILE A 493 0.12 25.84 -41.48
C ILE A 493 -0.38 24.54 -42.10
N SER A 494 0.48 23.53 -42.21
CA SER A 494 0.15 22.21 -42.78
C SER A 494 0.07 21.17 -41.67
N LEU A 495 -1.04 20.41 -41.57
CA LEU A 495 -1.38 19.47 -40.48
C LEU A 495 -1.61 18.03 -40.93
#